data_AF-A0A6I2JEP6-F1
#
_entry.id   AF-A0A6I2JEP6-F1
#
_cell.length_a   1.000
_cell.length_b   1.000
_cell.length_c   1.000
_cell.angle_alpha   90.00
_cell.angle_beta   90.00
_cell.angle_gamma   90.00
#
_symmetry.space_group_name_H-M   'P 1'
#
loop_
_entity.id
_entity.type
_entity.pdbx_description
1 polymer ?
#
loop_
_entity_poly.entity_id
_entity_poly.type
_entity_poly.pdbx_seq_one_letter_code
_entity_poly.pdbx_strand_id
1 'polypeptide(L)'
;MSAVLKFSPASASESVAYLQHKLAYYTDAWDLAEDLAQGITAIVVIDARSDEVYQAGHICGALSFPHRTMNAESTAHLDRSKVYITYCDGIGCNGSTKAALKLASLGFQVKELIGGLDFWKRDGHPMAWGAAAGEWPHATPAANCGC
;
A
#
# COMPACT_ATOMS: atom_id res chain seq x y z
N MET A 1 1.17 -37.09 13.24
CA MET A 1 0.90 -35.84 13.97
C MET A 1 0.71 -34.73 12.95
N SER A 2 -0.27 -33.84 13.14
CA SER A 2 -0.46 -32.70 12.22
C SER A 2 0.65 -31.68 12.43
N ALA A 3 1.36 -31.30 11.37
CA ALA A 3 2.34 -30.21 11.42
C ALA A 3 1.67 -28.86 11.73
N VAL A 4 0.41 -28.69 11.30
CA VAL A 4 -0.41 -27.49 11.54
C VAL A 4 -0.78 -27.37 13.01
N LEU A 5 -1.16 -28.48 13.64
CA LEU A 5 -1.56 -28.51 15.05
C LEU A 5 -0.38 -28.82 16.00
N LYS A 6 0.86 -28.68 15.52
CA LYS A 6 2.05 -28.80 16.36
C LYS A 6 2.04 -27.74 17.47
N PHE A 7 1.47 -26.58 17.18
CA PHE A 7 1.14 -25.54 18.14
C PHE A 7 -0.37 -25.37 18.17
N SER A 8 -0.97 -25.31 19.36
CA SER A 8 -2.41 -25.08 19.50
C SER A 8 -2.77 -23.72 18.90
N PRO A 9 -3.91 -23.61 18.19
CA PRO A 9 -4.39 -22.32 17.72
C PRO A 9 -4.74 -21.43 18.92
N ALA A 10 -4.68 -20.11 18.70
CA ALA A 10 -5.18 -19.14 19.66
C ALA A 10 -6.71 -19.29 19.84
N SER A 11 -7.23 -18.84 20.98
CA SER A 11 -8.67 -18.70 21.17
C SER A 11 -9.28 -17.70 20.17
N ALA A 12 -10.59 -17.73 20.02
CA ALA A 12 -11.30 -16.80 19.14
C ALA A 12 -11.05 -15.33 19.53
N SER A 13 -11.06 -15.02 20.83
CA SER A 13 -10.81 -13.66 21.34
C SER A 13 -9.39 -13.18 21.08
N GLU A 14 -8.39 -14.05 21.27
CA GLU A 14 -6.98 -13.73 20.95
C GLU A 14 -6.80 -13.49 19.46
N SER A 15 -7.46 -14.30 18.63
CA SER A 15 -7.43 -14.15 17.17
C SER A 15 -8.06 -12.82 16.74
N VAL A 16 -9.20 -12.43 17.30
CA VAL A 16 -9.85 -11.15 16.99
C VAL A 16 -8.92 -9.98 17.32
N ALA A 17 -8.36 -9.95 18.53
CA ALA A 17 -7.48 -8.87 18.97
C ALA A 17 -6.23 -8.75 18.07
N TYR A 18 -5.59 -9.87 17.77
CA TYR A 18 -4.40 -9.89 16.91
C TYR A 18 -4.71 -9.50 15.47
N LEU A 19 -5.79 -10.03 14.88
CA LEU A 19 -6.10 -9.80 13.46
C LEU A 19 -6.58 -8.37 13.21
N GLN A 20 -7.36 -7.77 14.13
CA GLN A 20 -7.73 -6.35 14.04
C GLN A 20 -6.49 -5.45 14.11
N HIS A 21 -5.58 -5.74 15.04
CA HIS A 21 -4.31 -5.02 15.13
C HIS A 21 -3.50 -5.17 13.84
N LYS A 22 -3.39 -6.40 13.29
CA LYS A 22 -2.68 -6.66 12.03
C LYS A 22 -3.28 -5.88 10.85
N LEU A 23 -4.61 -5.88 10.69
CA LEU A 23 -5.31 -5.19 9.59
C LEU A 23 -5.25 -3.66 9.70
N ALA A 24 -4.91 -3.12 10.88
CA ALA A 24 -4.69 -1.69 11.05
C ALA A 24 -3.42 -1.18 10.35
N TYR A 25 -2.43 -2.05 10.07
CA TYR A 25 -1.13 -1.65 9.49
C TYR A 25 -1.01 -1.87 7.98
N TYR A 26 -1.91 -2.66 7.39
CA TYR A 26 -1.79 -3.08 6.00
C TYR A 26 -3.12 -2.96 5.24
N THR A 27 -3.00 -2.89 3.92
CA THR A 27 -4.09 -3.09 2.95
C THR A 27 -3.58 -4.05 1.88
N ASP A 28 -4.46 -4.83 1.27
CA ASP A 28 -4.11 -5.57 0.06
C ASP A 28 -4.32 -4.73 -1.20
N ALA A 29 -3.98 -5.30 -2.36
CA ALA A 29 -4.09 -4.62 -3.66
C ALA A 29 -5.55 -4.43 -4.08
N TRP A 30 -6.43 -5.33 -3.67
CA TRP A 30 -7.82 -5.32 -4.07
C TRP A 30 -8.58 -4.19 -3.38
N ASP A 31 -8.52 -4.14 -2.04
CA ASP A 31 -9.15 -3.08 -1.24
C ASP A 31 -8.70 -1.71 -1.73
N LEU A 32 -7.39 -1.55 -1.98
CA LEU A 32 -6.83 -0.30 -2.47
C LEU A 32 -7.33 0.04 -3.89
N ALA A 33 -7.40 -0.94 -4.78
CA ALA A 33 -7.88 -0.72 -6.14
C ALA A 33 -9.36 -0.32 -6.17
N GLU A 34 -10.19 -0.92 -5.32
CA GLU A 34 -11.59 -0.55 -5.17
C GLU A 34 -11.75 0.89 -4.66
N ASP A 35 -11.02 1.26 -3.60
CA ASP A 35 -11.03 2.63 -3.06
C ASP A 35 -10.57 3.67 -4.09
N LEU A 36 -9.52 3.37 -4.87
CA LEU A 36 -9.06 4.25 -5.94
C LEU A 36 -10.07 4.36 -7.08
N ALA A 37 -10.74 3.26 -7.45
CA ALA A 37 -11.80 3.27 -8.47
C ALA A 37 -13.03 4.07 -8.03
N GLN A 38 -13.36 4.04 -6.74
CA GLN A 38 -14.44 4.82 -6.13
C GLN A 38 -14.05 6.29 -5.89
N GLY A 39 -12.78 6.66 -6.09
CA GLY A 39 -12.30 8.01 -5.88
C GLY A 39 -12.25 8.42 -4.41
N ILE A 40 -11.94 7.49 -3.50
CA ILE A 40 -11.83 7.77 -2.07
C ILE A 40 -10.65 8.71 -1.80
N THR A 41 -10.96 10.00 -1.65
CA THR A 41 -9.94 11.06 -1.50
C THR A 41 -9.29 11.10 -0.11
N ALA A 42 -9.74 10.29 0.85
CA ALA A 42 -9.12 10.19 2.18
C ALA A 42 -7.75 9.48 2.14
N ILE A 43 -7.45 8.80 1.04
CA ILE A 43 -6.26 7.97 0.84
C ILE A 43 -5.28 8.66 -0.11
N VAL A 44 -3.99 8.58 0.19
CA VAL A 44 -2.90 9.00 -0.71
C VAL A 44 -1.91 7.85 -0.88
N VAL A 45 -1.72 7.41 -2.11
CA VAL A 45 -0.81 6.29 -2.41
C VAL A 45 0.59 6.83 -2.71
N ILE A 46 1.59 6.23 -2.08
CA ILE A 46 2.99 6.59 -2.17
C ILE A 46 3.80 5.43 -2.73
N ASP A 47 4.45 5.67 -3.85
CA ASP A 47 5.52 4.82 -4.34
C ASP A 47 6.82 5.14 -3.60
N ALA A 48 7.28 4.21 -2.76
CA ALA A 48 8.46 4.37 -1.92
C ALA A 48 9.77 4.02 -2.64
N ARG A 49 9.71 3.59 -3.91
CA ARG A 49 10.87 3.22 -4.75
C ARG A 49 11.57 4.47 -5.26
N SER A 50 12.60 4.32 -6.08
CA SER A 50 13.26 5.48 -6.69
C SER A 50 12.41 6.06 -7.81
N ASP A 51 12.66 7.33 -8.16
CA ASP A 51 11.92 8.04 -9.20
C ASP A 51 12.03 7.33 -10.55
N GLU A 52 13.19 6.73 -10.87
CA GLU A 52 13.40 5.97 -12.11
C GLU A 52 12.50 4.73 -12.17
N VAL A 53 12.36 4.03 -11.05
CA VAL A 53 11.53 2.82 -10.96
C VAL A 53 10.05 3.17 -10.99
N TYR A 54 9.65 4.27 -10.35
CA TYR A 54 8.30 4.84 -10.49
C TYR A 54 7.97 5.16 -11.94
N GLN A 55 8.86 5.88 -12.64
CA GLN A 55 8.65 6.27 -14.03
C GLN A 55 8.56 5.07 -14.98
N ALA A 56 9.26 3.97 -14.66
CA ALA A 56 9.18 2.72 -15.39
C ALA A 56 7.86 1.94 -15.19
N GLY A 57 7.02 2.35 -14.22
CA GLY A 57 5.67 1.84 -14.03
C GLY A 57 5.25 1.87 -12.57
N HIS A 58 4.08 2.47 -12.31
CA HIS A 58 3.52 2.69 -10.97
C HIS A 58 2.00 2.52 -10.93
N ILE A 59 1.42 2.53 -9.74
CA ILE A 59 -0.04 2.49 -9.53
C ILE A 59 -0.66 3.81 -10.02
N CYS A 60 -1.75 3.76 -10.81
CA CYS A 60 -2.47 4.97 -11.22
C CYS A 60 -2.86 5.82 -10.01
N GLY A 61 -2.59 7.13 -10.06
CA GLY A 61 -2.86 8.08 -8.98
C GLY A 61 -1.83 8.08 -7.85
N ALA A 62 -0.81 7.20 -7.88
CA ALA A 62 0.24 7.19 -6.86
C ALA A 62 1.24 8.34 -7.05
N LEU A 63 1.70 8.91 -5.95
CA LEU A 63 2.76 9.91 -5.92
C LEU A 63 4.12 9.24 -5.76
N SER A 64 5.10 9.68 -6.54
CA SER A 64 6.49 9.30 -6.33
C SER A 64 7.02 10.00 -5.08
N PHE A 65 7.38 9.24 -4.05
CA PHE A 65 8.05 9.78 -2.88
C PHE A 65 9.02 8.73 -2.31
N PRO A 66 10.27 8.69 -2.80
CA PRO A 66 11.24 7.69 -2.37
C PRO A 66 11.46 7.71 -0.86
N HIS A 67 11.38 6.54 -0.21
CA HIS A 67 11.51 6.48 1.26
C HIS A 67 12.81 7.10 1.79
N ARG A 68 13.86 7.15 0.98
CA ARG A 68 15.17 7.73 1.36
C ARG A 68 15.11 9.25 1.53
N THR A 69 14.22 9.95 0.82
CA THR A 69 14.11 11.42 0.83
C THR A 69 13.10 11.94 1.87
N MET A 70 12.27 11.06 2.43
CA MET A 70 11.29 11.42 3.46
C MET A 70 11.97 11.91 4.75
N ASN A 71 11.62 13.14 5.14
CA ASN A 71 12.02 13.81 6.37
C ASN A 71 10.97 14.90 6.72
N ALA A 72 11.18 15.64 7.81
CA ALA A 72 10.21 16.65 8.26
C ALA A 72 9.97 17.79 7.25
N GLU A 73 11.01 18.22 6.53
CA GLU A 73 10.91 19.28 5.53
C GLU A 73 10.20 18.78 4.27
N SER A 74 10.62 17.62 3.74
CA SER A 74 10.03 17.06 2.52
C SER A 74 8.58 16.61 2.70
N THR A 75 8.12 16.39 3.93
CA THR A 75 6.73 16.04 4.24
C THR A 75 5.89 17.22 4.73
N ALA A 76 6.45 18.43 4.85
CA ALA A 76 5.75 19.56 5.47
C ALA A 76 4.48 20.00 4.72
N HIS A 77 4.42 19.73 3.40
CA HIS A 77 3.29 20.09 2.54
C HIS A 77 2.19 19.01 2.51
N LEU A 78 2.40 17.86 3.14
CA LEU A 78 1.47 16.74 3.13
C LEU A 78 0.30 16.97 4.09
N ASP A 79 -0.90 16.60 3.65
CA ASP A 79 -2.13 16.73 4.42
C ASP A 79 -2.22 15.65 5.53
N ARG A 80 -2.19 16.11 6.78
CA ARG A 80 -2.22 15.24 7.96
C ARG A 80 -3.57 14.60 8.24
N SER A 81 -4.65 15.03 7.57
CA SER A 81 -5.96 14.39 7.71
C SER A 81 -6.12 13.14 6.82
N LYS A 82 -5.13 12.83 5.97
CA LYS A 82 -5.16 11.70 5.04
C LYS A 82 -4.48 10.47 5.62
N VAL A 83 -4.87 9.31 5.10
CA VAL A 83 -4.15 8.04 5.33
C VAL A 83 -3.23 7.79 4.14
N TYR A 84 -1.95 7.60 4.43
CA TYR A 84 -0.95 7.30 3.41
C TYR A 84 -0.82 5.80 3.22
N ILE A 85 -0.74 5.34 1.97
CA ILE A 85 -0.54 3.93 1.63
C ILE A 85 0.79 3.79 0.91
N THR A 86 1.78 3.20 1.55
CA THR A 86 3.12 3.06 0.98
C THR A 86 3.31 1.70 0.32
N TYR A 87 3.90 1.65 -0.87
CA TYR A 87 4.26 0.40 -1.53
C TYR A 87 5.70 0.39 -2.07
N CYS A 88 6.25 -0.82 -2.24
CA CYS A 88 7.48 -1.10 -2.98
C CYS A 88 7.20 -2.19 -4.04
N ASP A 89 8.23 -2.84 -4.60
CA ASP A 89 8.04 -3.86 -5.63
C ASP A 89 7.22 -5.05 -5.11
N GLY A 90 7.56 -5.61 -3.95
CA GLY A 90 6.81 -6.74 -3.39
C GLY A 90 7.36 -7.22 -2.05
N ILE A 91 6.98 -8.44 -1.64
CA ILE A 91 7.28 -9.04 -0.33
C ILE A 91 8.79 -9.08 -0.02
N GLY A 92 9.64 -9.14 -1.05
CA GLY A 92 11.09 -9.13 -0.90
C GLY A 92 11.71 -7.75 -0.62
N CYS A 93 10.92 -6.68 -0.58
CA CYS A 93 11.37 -5.30 -0.40
C CYS A 93 10.90 -4.69 0.93
N ASN A 94 11.82 -4.10 1.69
CA ASN A 94 11.49 -3.34 2.91
C ASN A 94 11.24 -1.84 2.66
N GLY A 95 11.10 -1.40 1.41
CA GLY A 95 10.99 0.01 1.03
C GLY A 95 9.70 0.65 1.55
N SER A 96 8.58 -0.06 1.39
CA SER A 96 7.27 0.30 1.91
C SER A 96 7.27 0.40 3.44
N THR A 97 7.75 -0.63 4.14
CA THR A 97 7.84 -0.60 5.61
C THR A 97 8.72 0.55 6.11
N LYS A 98 9.84 0.84 5.43
CA LYS A 98 10.71 1.99 5.77
C LYS A 98 10.02 3.34 5.54
N ALA A 99 9.25 3.48 4.46
CA ALA A 99 8.45 4.67 4.22
C ALA A 99 7.38 4.84 5.30
N ALA A 100 6.62 3.78 5.59
CA ALA A 100 5.61 3.77 6.62
C ALA A 100 6.18 4.16 7.98
N LEU A 101 7.32 3.58 8.39
CA LEU A 101 7.99 3.93 9.64
C LEU A 101 8.36 5.43 9.70
N LYS A 102 8.90 5.99 8.62
CA LYS A 102 9.27 7.41 8.56
C LYS A 102 8.06 8.32 8.65
N LEU A 103 7.01 8.05 7.88
CA LEU A 103 5.77 8.82 7.91
C LEU A 103 5.09 8.74 9.30
N ALA A 104 4.98 7.55 9.88
CA ALA A 104 4.44 7.36 11.22
C ALA A 104 5.25 8.14 12.28
N SER A 105 6.58 8.11 12.18
CA SER A 105 7.48 8.85 13.08
C SER A 105 7.36 10.37 12.94
N LEU A 106 6.84 10.86 11.81
CA LEU A 106 6.54 12.25 11.55
C LEU A 106 5.07 12.61 11.85
N GLY A 107 4.30 11.68 12.42
CA GLY A 107 2.92 11.88 12.88
C GLY A 107 1.86 11.74 11.80
N PHE A 108 2.14 11.04 10.69
CA PHE A 108 1.14 10.69 9.68
C PHE A 108 0.46 9.37 9.98
N GLN A 109 -0.81 9.23 9.60
CA GLN A 109 -1.48 7.94 9.55
C GLN A 109 -1.05 7.20 8.29
N VAL A 110 -0.64 5.94 8.43
CA VAL A 110 -0.06 5.19 7.32
C VAL A 110 -0.37 3.70 7.42
N LYS A 111 -0.57 3.07 6.25
CA LYS A 111 -0.58 1.62 6.07
C LYS A 111 0.39 1.23 4.96
N GLU A 112 0.81 -0.02 4.96
CA GLU A 112 1.61 -0.60 3.88
C GLU A 112 0.73 -1.46 2.95
N LEU A 113 0.93 -1.32 1.64
CA LEU A 113 0.34 -2.21 0.64
C LEU A 113 1.13 -3.53 0.62
N ILE A 114 0.55 -4.60 1.18
CA ILE A 114 1.19 -5.91 1.16
C ILE A 114 1.21 -6.49 -0.24
N GLY A 115 2.29 -7.21 -0.58
CA GLY A 115 2.49 -7.75 -1.93
C GLY A 115 3.02 -6.73 -2.94
N GLY A 116 2.95 -5.42 -2.64
CA GLY A 116 3.52 -4.35 -3.45
C GLY A 116 2.99 -4.30 -4.89
N LEU A 117 3.76 -3.71 -5.78
CA LEU A 117 3.42 -3.61 -7.19
C LEU A 117 3.37 -4.98 -7.90
N ASP A 118 4.08 -5.99 -7.40
CA ASP A 118 4.08 -7.35 -7.94
C ASP A 118 2.67 -7.97 -7.86
N PHE A 119 2.01 -7.86 -6.71
CA PHE A 119 0.65 -8.38 -6.54
C PHE A 119 -0.37 -7.48 -7.24
N TRP A 120 -0.16 -6.16 -7.24
CA TRP A 120 -0.97 -5.23 -8.02
C TRP A 120 -1.03 -5.62 -9.51
N LYS A 121 0.13 -5.92 -10.11
CA LYS A 121 0.24 -6.41 -11.49
C LYS A 121 -0.40 -7.77 -11.69
N ARG A 122 -0.15 -8.70 -10.76
CA ARG A 122 -0.69 -10.06 -10.83
C ARG A 122 -2.21 -10.05 -10.86
N ASP A 123 -2.82 -9.17 -10.08
CA ASP A 123 -4.27 -9.05 -9.95
C ASP A 123 -4.88 -8.18 -11.09
N GLY A 124 -4.05 -7.66 -12.00
CA GLY A 124 -4.47 -7.00 -13.23
C GLY A 124 -4.95 -5.56 -13.03
N HIS A 125 -4.55 -4.90 -11.95
CA HIS A 125 -5.00 -3.55 -11.64
C HIS A 125 -4.31 -2.47 -12.52
N PRO A 126 -4.96 -1.31 -12.74
CA PRO A 126 -4.44 -0.25 -13.61
C PRO A 126 -3.06 0.29 -13.19
N MET A 127 -2.23 0.57 -14.19
CA MET A 127 -0.90 1.15 -14.01
C MET A 127 -0.70 2.40 -14.89
N ALA A 128 0.22 3.24 -14.46
CA ALA A 128 0.69 4.42 -15.18
C ALA A 128 2.22 4.39 -15.35
N TRP A 129 2.73 5.25 -16.24
CA TRP A 129 4.14 5.35 -16.63
C TRP A 129 4.56 6.81 -16.80
N GLY A 130 5.85 7.08 -16.64
CA GLY A 130 6.41 8.42 -16.68
C GLY A 130 6.32 9.16 -15.35
N ALA A 131 6.55 10.47 -15.37
CA ALA A 131 6.67 11.29 -14.16
C ALA A 131 5.33 11.73 -13.56
N ALA A 132 4.23 11.63 -14.31
CA ALA A 132 2.90 11.97 -13.83
C ALA A 132 2.27 10.74 -13.15
N ALA A 133 1.45 10.98 -12.12
CA ALA A 133 0.73 9.94 -11.38
C ALA A 133 -0.22 9.08 -12.22
N GLY A 134 -0.62 9.59 -13.39
CA GLY A 134 -1.66 8.98 -14.20
C GLY A 134 -3.04 9.09 -13.56
N GLU A 135 -4.06 8.84 -14.36
CA GLU A 135 -5.46 8.87 -13.94
C GLU A 135 -5.99 7.44 -13.84
N TRP A 136 -6.93 7.23 -12.93
CA TRP A 136 -7.66 5.97 -12.87
C TRP A 136 -8.53 5.84 -14.13
N PRO A 137 -8.51 4.70 -14.84
CA PRO A 137 -9.29 4.55 -16.07
C PRO A 137 -10.79 4.60 -15.78
N HIS A 138 -11.54 5.35 -16.61
CA HIS A 138 -13.00 5.50 -16.48
C HIS A 138 -13.80 4.21 -16.76
N ALA A 139 -13.17 3.20 -17.35
CA ALA A 139 -13.77 1.89 -17.63
C ALA A 139 -12.74 0.79 -17.39
N THR A 140 -12.69 0.26 -16.18
CA THR A 140 -11.93 -0.97 -15.91
C THR A 140 -12.86 -2.17 -16.09
N PRO A 141 -12.48 -3.21 -16.84
CA PRO A 141 -13.12 -4.51 -16.66
C PRO A 141 -13.06 -4.86 -15.18
N ALA A 142 -14.12 -5.42 -14.61
CA ALA A 142 -14.06 -5.95 -13.26
C ALA A 142 -12.91 -6.97 -13.21
N ALA A 143 -11.79 -6.58 -12.57
CA ALA A 143 -10.93 -7.58 -11.96
C ALA A 143 -11.86 -8.45 -11.10
N ASN A 144 -11.60 -9.75 -11.00
CA ASN A 144 -12.44 -10.65 -10.21
C ASN A 144 -11.56 -11.17 -9.08
N CYS A 145 -11.88 -10.84 -7.84
CA CYS A 145 -11.20 -11.43 -6.71
C CYS A 145 -11.59 -12.91 -6.70
N GLY A 146 -10.64 -13.79 -6.44
CA GLY A 146 -10.93 -15.19 -6.10
C GLY A 146 -11.50 -15.35 -4.69
N CYS A 147 -11.79 -14.23 -4.04
CA CYS A 147 -12.49 -14.03 -2.79
C CYS A 147 -13.89 -13.45 -3.10
#